data_AF-A0A964QWY7-F1
#
_entry.id   AF-A0A964QWY7-F1
#
_cell.length_a   1.000
_cell.length_b   1.000
_cell.length_c   1.000
_cell.angle_alpha   90.00
_cell.angle_beta   90.00
_cell.angle_gamma   90.00
#
_symmetry.space_group_name_H-M   'P 1'
#
loop_
_entity.id
_entity.type
_entity.pdbx_description
1 polymer ?
#
loop_
_entity_poly.entity_id
_entity_poly.type
_entity_poly.pdbx_seq_one_letter_code
_entity_poly.pdbx_strand_id
1 'polypeptide(L)'
;MNERRKRAVKQITFGVTLLAIAGVSYWFGGKNTMPLSSFSECAEAGNPILESYPRQCKMENGRVFRENIGNELEKDDLIRISEPRPNSVVTSPLKISGMARGSW
;
A
#
# COMPACT_ATOMS: atom_id res chain seq x y z
N MET A 1 -44.54 12.57 -41.77
CA MET A 1 -43.80 12.79 -40.50
C MET A 1 -43.07 14.13 -40.59
N ASN A 2 -43.48 15.13 -39.80
CA ASN A 2 -43.02 16.52 -39.92
C ASN A 2 -41.54 16.70 -39.52
N GLU A 3 -40.80 17.54 -40.25
CA GLU A 3 -39.38 17.81 -40.01
C GLU A 3 -39.08 18.27 -38.57
N ARG A 4 -39.99 19.01 -37.94
CA ARG A 4 -39.89 19.39 -36.52
C ARG A 4 -39.92 18.18 -35.58
N ARG A 5 -40.72 17.16 -35.89
CA ARG A 5 -40.82 15.91 -35.14
C ARG A 5 -39.57 15.04 -35.34
N LYS A 6 -38.97 15.04 -36.52
CA LYS A 6 -37.69 14.34 -36.77
C LYS A 6 -36.54 14.96 -35.97
N ARG A 7 -36.45 16.29 -35.90
CA ARG A 7 -35.43 16.99 -35.08
C ARG A 7 -35.60 16.71 -33.60
N ALA A 8 -36.84 16.77 -33.09
CA ALA A 8 -37.13 16.47 -31.69
C ALA A 8 -36.81 15.00 -31.32
N VAL A 9 -37.21 14.03 -32.17
CA VAL A 9 -36.88 12.62 -31.95
C VAL A 9 -35.37 12.40 -31.95
N LYS A 10 -34.63 13.03 -32.88
CA LYS A 10 -33.16 12.93 -32.95
C LYS A 10 -32.48 13.50 -31.69
N GLN A 11 -32.99 14.60 -31.15
CA GLN A 11 -32.50 15.21 -29.90
C GLN A 11 -32.79 14.31 -28.69
N ILE A 12 -34.00 13.74 -28.60
CA ILE A 12 -34.37 12.84 -27.51
C ILE A 12 -33.52 11.57 -27.55
N THR A 13 -33.34 10.96 -28.73
CA THR A 13 -32.51 9.76 -28.87
C THR A 13 -31.07 10.01 -28.47
N PHE A 14 -30.51 11.17 -28.82
CA PHE A 14 -29.14 11.56 -28.46
C PHE A 14 -28.97 11.78 -26.94
N GLY A 15 -29.96 12.39 -26.29
CA GLY A 15 -29.95 12.55 -24.84
C GLY A 15 -30.05 11.22 -24.09
N VAL A 16 -30.90 10.30 -24.57
CA VAL A 16 -31.05 8.96 -23.99
C VAL A 16 -29.79 8.13 -24.17
N THR A 17 -29.14 8.17 -25.34
CA THR A 17 -27.87 7.46 -25.53
C THR A 17 -26.76 8.03 -24.66
N LEU A 18 -26.66 9.36 -24.49
CA LEU A 18 -25.69 9.97 -23.58
C LEU A 18 -25.92 9.54 -22.12
N LEU A 19 -27.17 9.51 -21.66
CA LEU A 19 -27.51 9.04 -20.31
C LEU A 19 -27.20 7.55 -20.13
N ALA A 20 -27.47 6.72 -21.14
CA ALA A 20 -27.14 5.30 -21.09
C ALA A 20 -25.63 5.07 -21.02
N ILE A 21 -24.84 5.79 -21.82
CA ILE A 21 -23.38 5.71 -21.82
C ILE A 21 -22.81 6.19 -20.47
N ALA A 22 -23.34 7.29 -19.91
CA ALA A 22 -22.94 7.77 -18.60
C ALA A 22 -23.23 6.73 -17.50
N GLY A 23 -24.42 6.12 -17.52
CA GLY A 23 -24.80 5.05 -16.59
C GLY A 23 -23.88 3.82 -16.70
N VAL A 24 -23.60 3.37 -17.93
CA VAL A 24 -22.67 2.27 -18.19
C VAL A 24 -21.26 2.61 -17.69
N SER A 25 -20.77 3.82 -17.96
CA SER A 25 -19.43 4.25 -17.53
C SER A 25 -19.28 4.29 -16.00
N TYR A 26 -20.34 4.70 -15.29
CA TYR A 26 -20.36 4.67 -13.83
C TYR A 26 -20.37 3.24 -13.30
N TRP A 27 -21.10 2.34 -13.95
CA TRP A 27 -21.21 0.94 -13.54
C TRP A 27 -19.92 0.15 -13.79
N PHE A 28 -19.19 0.45 -14.87
CA PHE A 28 -17.92 -0.19 -15.20
C PHE A 28 -16.69 0.48 -14.56
N GLY A 29 -16.86 1.60 -13.84
CA GLY A 29 -15.80 2.31 -13.12
C GLY A 29 -15.33 1.62 -11.83
N GLY A 30 -15.05 0.33 -11.88
CA GLY A 30 -14.52 -0.44 -10.74
C GLY A 30 -13.16 0.11 -10.29
N LYS A 31 -13.00 0.35 -8.99
CA LYS A 31 -11.74 0.81 -8.40
C LYS A 31 -10.72 -0.33 -8.42
N ASN A 32 -9.64 -0.16 -9.17
CA ASN A 32 -8.46 -1.04 -9.07
C ASN A 32 -7.76 -0.77 -7.73
N THR A 33 -8.15 -1.47 -6.68
CA THR A 33 -7.39 -1.48 -5.42
C THR A 33 -6.24 -2.45 -5.56
N MET A 34 -5.02 -1.95 -5.72
CA MET A 34 -3.82 -2.79 -5.71
C MET A 34 -3.74 -3.50 -4.34
N PRO A 35 -3.58 -4.83 -4.30
CA PRO A 35 -3.54 -5.55 -3.04
C PRO A 35 -2.29 -5.15 -2.24
N LEU A 36 -2.49 -4.61 -1.03
CA LEU A 36 -1.41 -4.35 -0.09
C LEU A 36 -0.69 -5.66 0.24
N SER A 37 0.62 -5.68 0.04
CA SER A 37 1.47 -6.88 0.09
C SER A 37 2.65 -6.76 1.06
N SER A 38 2.95 -5.56 1.57
CA SER A 38 4.12 -5.31 2.42
C SER A 38 3.82 -4.47 3.65
N PHE A 39 4.76 -4.48 4.61
CA PHE A 39 4.72 -3.63 5.80
C PHE A 39 4.77 -2.13 5.42
N SER A 40 5.63 -1.74 4.46
CA SER A 40 5.75 -0.33 4.02
C SER A 40 4.44 0.17 3.45
N GLU A 41 3.83 -0.60 2.55
CA GLU A 41 2.54 -0.25 1.96
C GLU A 41 1.42 -0.15 3.02
N CYS A 42 1.41 -1.06 4.01
CA CYS A 42 0.45 -1.02 5.10
C CYS A 42 0.63 0.24 5.98
N ALA A 43 1.88 0.61 6.28
CA ALA A 43 2.22 1.78 7.08
C ALA A 43 1.92 3.10 6.34
N GLU A 44 2.27 3.18 5.06
CA GLU A 44 1.97 4.32 4.17
C GLU A 44 0.47 4.52 3.97
N ALA A 45 -0.31 3.43 4.00
CA ALA A 45 -1.77 3.48 4.01
C ALA A 45 -2.37 3.98 5.34
N GLY A 46 -1.54 4.30 6.34
CA GLY A 46 -1.98 4.89 7.62
C GLY A 46 -2.58 3.89 8.61
N ASN A 47 -2.35 2.59 8.41
CA ASN A 47 -2.79 1.56 9.35
C ASN A 47 -1.98 1.61 10.65
N PRO A 48 -2.55 1.17 11.79
CA PRO A 48 -1.84 1.15 13.07
C PRO A 48 -0.62 0.22 13.04
N ILE A 49 0.51 0.75 13.49
CA ILE A 49 1.73 0.00 13.77
C ILE A 49 1.70 -0.41 15.25
N LEU A 50 1.95 -1.69 15.51
CA LEU A 50 2.02 -2.26 16.85
C LEU A 50 3.42 -2.05 17.43
N GLU A 51 3.46 -1.70 18.72
CA GLU A 51 4.66 -1.60 19.56
C GLU A 51 5.28 -2.98 19.83
N SER A 52 5.79 -3.62 18.78
CA SER A 52 6.39 -4.95 18.82
C SER A 52 7.68 -4.98 18.00
N TYR A 53 8.57 -5.93 18.32
CA TYR A 53 9.77 -6.19 17.52
C TYR A 53 9.72 -7.59 16.91
N PRO A 54 9.79 -7.74 15.56
CA PRO A 54 9.81 -6.67 14.54
C PRO A 54 8.51 -5.85 14.53
N ARG A 55 8.54 -4.65 13.95
CA ARG A 55 7.32 -3.83 13.84
C ARG A 55 6.24 -4.59 13.06
N GLN A 56 4.99 -4.42 13.46
CA GLN A 56 3.85 -5.09 12.83
C GLN A 56 2.81 -4.05 12.45
N CYS A 57 2.29 -4.10 11.23
CA CYS A 57 1.24 -3.23 10.76
C CYS A 57 -0.07 -4.01 10.66
N LYS A 58 -1.11 -3.57 11.37
CA LYS A 58 -2.40 -4.26 11.46
C LYS A 58 -3.46 -3.52 10.63
N MET A 59 -4.06 -4.22 9.67
CA MET A 59 -5.17 -3.71 8.89
C MET A 59 -6.51 -3.84 9.64
N GLU A 60 -7.50 -3.05 9.22
CA GLU A 60 -8.87 -3.12 9.72
C GLU A 60 -9.52 -4.50 9.49
N ASN A 61 -9.19 -5.16 8.38
CA ASN A 61 -9.67 -6.51 8.06
C ASN A 61 -8.98 -7.63 8.88
N GLY A 62 -8.08 -7.29 9.81
CA GLY A 62 -7.36 -8.24 10.66
C GLY A 62 -6.08 -8.83 10.06
N ARG A 63 -5.73 -8.52 8.80
CA ARG A 63 -4.42 -8.90 8.24
C ARG A 63 -3.30 -8.14 8.95
N VAL A 64 -2.19 -8.83 9.20
CA VAL A 64 -1.00 -8.26 9.83
C VAL A 64 0.21 -8.46 8.93
N PHE A 65 0.97 -7.40 8.69
CA PHE A 65 2.25 -7.44 8.00
C PHE A 65 3.38 -7.22 8.98
N ARG A 66 4.38 -8.08 8.94
CA ARG A 66 5.60 -7.95 9.75
C ARG A 66 6.66 -7.20 8.94
N GLU A 67 7.37 -6.30 9.60
CA GLU A 67 8.54 -5.66 9.02
C GLU A 67 9.63 -6.70 8.72
N ASN A 68 10.25 -6.59 7.55
CA ASN A 68 11.41 -7.39 7.21
C ASN A 68 12.67 -6.78 7.86
N ILE A 69 13.29 -7.53 8.77
CA ILE A 69 14.51 -7.17 9.50
C ILE A 69 15.70 -8.08 9.15
N GLY A 70 15.60 -8.85 8.07
CA GLY A 70 16.62 -9.81 7.65
C GLY A 70 16.88 -10.88 8.72
N ASN A 71 18.15 -11.09 9.05
CA ASN A 71 18.63 -12.15 9.93
C ASN A 71 18.89 -11.70 11.37
N GLU A 72 18.44 -10.51 11.79
CA GLU A 72 18.78 -9.98 13.10
C GLU A 72 18.36 -10.92 14.24
N LEU A 73 17.14 -11.44 14.23
CA LEU A 73 16.68 -12.38 15.25
C LEU A 73 17.36 -13.75 15.17
N GLU A 74 17.76 -14.17 13.96
CA GLU A 74 18.49 -15.43 13.76
C GLU A 74 19.92 -15.36 14.29
N LYS A 75 20.50 -14.15 14.36
CA LYS A 75 21.90 -13.89 14.73
C LYS A 75 22.05 -13.21 16.09
N ASP A 76 20.97 -12.90 16.79
CA ASP A 76 20.96 -12.15 18.05
C ASP A 76 21.87 -12.77 19.14
N ASP A 77 22.02 -14.10 19.14
CA ASP A 77 22.93 -14.80 20.06
C ASP A 77 24.42 -14.61 19.70
N LEU A 78 24.74 -14.39 18.42
CA LEU A 78 26.12 -14.25 17.94
C LEU A 78 26.58 -12.80 17.94
N ILE A 79 25.74 -11.91 17.38
CA ILE A 79 26.06 -10.51 17.12
C ILE A 79 24.78 -9.70 17.33
N ARG A 80 24.86 -8.68 18.17
CA ARG A 80 23.78 -7.72 18.46
C ARG A 80 24.21 -6.34 18.01
N ILE A 81 23.58 -5.82 16.97
CA ILE A 81 23.88 -4.49 16.44
C ILE A 81 23.05 -3.45 17.20
N SER A 82 23.73 -2.49 17.84
CA SER A 82 23.08 -1.34 18.46
C SER A 82 22.79 -0.23 17.44
N GLU A 83 23.70 -0.01 16.49
CA GLU A 83 23.55 0.99 15.43
C GLU A 83 24.33 0.52 14.19
N PRO A 84 23.75 0.57 12.96
CA PRO A 84 22.38 0.95 12.62
C PRO A 84 21.34 -0.16 12.87
N ARG A 85 20.08 0.20 13.11
CA ARG A 85 18.94 -0.75 13.17
C ARG A 85 18.46 -1.09 11.75
N PRO A 86 17.77 -2.21 11.51
CA PRO A 86 17.22 -2.52 10.20
C PRO A 86 16.38 -1.37 9.64
N ASN A 87 16.49 -1.15 8.33
CA ASN A 87 15.77 -0.10 7.58
C ASN A 87 16.04 1.34 8.05
N SER A 88 17.01 1.57 8.95
CA SER A 88 17.45 2.92 9.31
C SER A 88 18.32 3.55 8.21
N VAL A 89 18.21 4.86 8.05
CA VAL A 89 19.02 5.63 7.09
C VAL A 89 20.46 5.70 7.60
N VAL A 90 21.41 5.26 6.77
CA VAL A 90 22.84 5.36 7.05
C VAL A 90 23.47 6.54 6.32
N THR A 91 24.40 7.24 6.97
CA THR A 91 25.12 8.38 6.41
C THR A 91 26.64 8.18 6.49
N SER A 92 27.40 8.97 5.74
CA SER A 92 28.87 8.95 5.81
C SER A 92 29.38 9.91 6.90
N PRO A 93 30.36 9.50 7.73
CA PRO A 93 30.97 8.16 7.78
C PRO A 93 30.03 7.12 8.40
N LEU A 94 30.06 5.90 7.86
CA LEU A 94 29.28 4.79 8.40
C LEU A 94 29.82 4.39 9.77
N LYS A 95 28.97 4.47 10.79
CA LYS A 95 29.26 3.99 12.14
C LYS A 95 28.47 2.70 12.40
N ILE A 96 29.17 1.66 12.80
CA ILE A 96 28.57 0.39 13.23
C ILE A 96 28.99 0.15 14.68
N SER A 97 28.03 -0.14 15.54
CA SER A 97 28.27 -0.45 16.95
C SER A 97 27.38 -1.61 17.40
N GLY A 98 27.85 -2.35 18.40
CA GLY A 98 27.14 -3.50 18.92
C GLY A 98 28.01 -4.35 19.82
N MET A 99 27.56 -5.58 20.04
CA MET A 99 28.29 -6.61 20.78
C MET A 99 28.36 -7.85 19.89
N ALA A 100 29.53 -8.48 19.85
CA ALA A 100 29.72 -9.78 19.23
C ALA A 100 30.34 -10.72 20.27
N ARG A 101 29.93 -11.99 20.25
CA ARG A 101 30.53 -13.00 21.11
C ARG A 101 31.82 -13.53 20.48
N GLY A 102 32.76 -13.97 21.33
CA GLY A 102 34.02 -14.60 20.90
C GLY A 102 35.18 -13.61 20.72
N SER A 103 36.27 -14.09 20.16
CA SER A 103 37.48 -13.31 19.85
C SER A 103 37.36 -12.75 18.44
N TRP A 104 36.81 -11.54 18.33
CA TRP A 104 36.69 -10.75 17.10
C TRP A 104 37.72 -9.62 17.06
#